data_AF-A0A351ST22-F1
#
_entry.id   AF-A0A351ST22-F1
#
_cell.length_a   1.000
_cell.length_b   1.000
_cell.length_c   1.000
_cell.angle_alpha   90.00
_cell.angle_beta   90.00
_cell.angle_gamma   90.00
#
_symmetry.space_group_name_H-M   'P 1'
#
loop_
_entity.id
_entity.type
_entity.pdbx_description
1 polymer ?
#
loop_
_entity_poly.entity_id
_entity_poly.type
_entity_poly.pdbx_seq_one_letter_code
_entity_poly.pdbx_strand_id
1 'polypeptide(L)'
;PGKRFSLTAGDVVGPGGVIEGFKELRDKGKVGHFGFSGLGDPSALHALIDSGEFHLVQAYYNLLNPSAGQPVPRGFSALDYGRLIDRAAAKGMGIAVIRVLAAGALTSDPTAGGGSSPEPLSPGSDYSLDLERAEKVKFLIGGDIKSLTGAAIRFALMKPEVSTVLVGFSNTAHIDEAVACSGAGGLSQDAMARLRKLWDNDFGKFNP
;
A
#
# COMPACT_ATOMS: atom_id res chain seq x y z
N PRO A 1 14.06 -2.79 20.09
CA PRO A 1 15.20 -3.52 19.51
C PRO A 1 15.36 -3.12 18.03
N GLY A 2 16.19 -2.11 17.77
CA GLY A 2 16.36 -1.53 16.43
C GLY A 2 17.12 -2.46 15.50
N LYS A 3 16.64 -2.64 14.27
CA LYS A 3 17.41 -3.30 13.21
C LYS A 3 18.74 -2.53 13.07
N ARG A 4 19.85 -3.28 12.99
CA ARG A 4 21.26 -2.83 13.11
C ARG A 4 21.70 -1.73 12.11
N PHE A 5 20.82 -1.35 11.18
CA PHE A 5 20.99 -0.28 10.20
C PHE A 5 19.62 0.37 9.96
N SER A 6 19.35 1.52 10.58
CA SER A 6 18.16 2.33 10.30
C SER A 6 18.59 3.77 10.04
N LEU A 7 18.06 4.37 8.97
CA LEU A 7 18.29 5.78 8.64
C LEU A 7 17.14 6.62 9.19
N THR A 8 17.46 7.74 9.80
CA THR A 8 16.49 8.78 10.14
C THR A 8 16.18 9.63 8.90
N ALA A 9 15.11 10.43 8.95
CA ALA A 9 14.85 11.40 7.88
C ALA A 9 16.05 12.36 7.68
N GLY A 10 16.72 12.75 8.77
CA GLY A 10 17.91 13.60 8.73
C GLY A 10 19.09 12.96 8.00
N ASP A 11 19.33 11.66 8.18
CA ASP A 11 20.38 10.94 7.45
C ASP A 11 20.10 10.84 5.93
N VAL A 12 18.83 11.00 5.54
CA VAL A 12 18.40 10.95 4.15
C VAL A 12 18.47 12.31 3.48
N VAL A 13 17.90 13.35 4.08
CA VAL A 13 17.77 14.69 3.44
C VAL A 13 18.74 15.74 3.98
N GLY A 14 19.49 15.43 5.04
CA GLY A 14 20.49 16.34 5.62
C GLY A 14 21.76 16.48 4.76
N PRO A 15 22.67 17.40 5.13
CA PRO A 15 23.94 17.60 4.43
C PRO A 15 24.77 16.30 4.38
N GLY A 16 25.26 15.94 3.19
CA GLY A 16 25.96 14.67 2.98
C GLY A 16 25.07 13.42 3.08
N GLY A 17 23.75 13.59 3.11
CA GLY A 17 22.78 12.51 3.23
C GLY A 17 22.56 11.73 1.93
N VAL A 18 21.74 10.69 2.01
CA VAL A 18 21.42 9.79 0.88
C VAL A 18 20.97 10.55 -0.37
N ILE A 19 20.23 11.65 -0.20
CA ILE A 19 19.68 12.43 -1.30
C ILE A 19 20.75 13.01 -2.23
N GLU A 20 21.90 13.41 -1.70
CA GLU A 20 22.99 13.98 -2.50
C GLU A 20 23.55 12.93 -3.47
N GLY A 21 23.70 11.69 -3.02
CA GLY A 21 24.09 10.58 -3.89
C GLY A 21 23.08 10.29 -5.00
N PHE A 22 21.78 10.36 -4.71
CA PHE A 22 20.74 10.23 -5.74
C PHE A 22 20.76 11.37 -6.76
N LYS A 23 20.99 12.61 -6.30
CA LYS A 23 21.18 13.77 -7.18
C LYS A 23 22.42 13.61 -8.06
N GLU A 24 23.54 13.17 -7.50
CA GLU A 24 24.76 12.90 -8.27
C GLU A 24 24.55 11.82 -9.34
N LEU A 25 23.83 10.73 -9.02
CA LEU A 25 23.47 9.70 -10.00
C LEU A 25 22.61 10.28 -11.13
N ARG A 26 21.68 11.17 -10.82
CA ARG A 26 20.84 11.85 -11.82
C ARG A 26 21.66 12.81 -12.69
N ASP A 27 22.52 13.62 -12.08
CA ASP A 27 23.34 14.62 -12.78
C ASP A 27 24.36 13.93 -13.72
N LYS A 28 24.81 12.72 -13.36
CA LYS A 28 25.61 11.84 -14.23
C LYS A 28 24.79 11.07 -15.29
N GLY A 29 23.48 11.30 -15.37
CA GLY A 29 22.57 10.66 -16.32
C GLY A 29 22.34 9.16 -16.08
N LYS A 30 22.61 8.65 -14.87
CA LYS A 30 22.42 7.23 -14.53
C LYS A 30 20.99 6.88 -14.17
N VAL A 31 20.24 7.85 -13.65
CA VAL A 31 18.81 7.74 -13.34
C VAL A 31 18.09 9.01 -13.78
N GLY A 32 16.83 8.89 -14.21
CA GLY A 32 15.98 10.06 -14.51
C GLY A 32 15.20 10.55 -13.28
N HIS A 33 14.71 9.61 -12.48
CA HIS A 33 13.91 9.85 -11.28
C HIS A 33 14.29 8.88 -10.18
N PHE A 34 14.03 9.26 -8.93
CA PHE A 34 14.27 8.43 -7.76
C PHE A 34 13.18 8.67 -6.71
N GLY A 35 13.01 7.68 -5.86
CA GLY A 35 11.97 7.61 -4.84
C GLY A 35 12.39 6.69 -3.70
N PHE A 36 11.44 6.36 -2.84
CA PHE A 36 11.68 5.46 -1.71
C PHE A 36 10.48 4.54 -1.45
N SER A 37 10.72 3.44 -0.74
CA SER A 37 9.65 2.60 -0.23
C SER A 37 9.06 3.20 1.04
N GLY A 38 7.75 3.50 1.03
CA GLY A 38 7.00 4.09 2.14
C GLY A 38 6.73 3.11 3.28
N LEU A 39 7.76 2.41 3.76
CA LEU A 39 7.72 1.47 4.87
C LEU A 39 8.62 1.97 6.00
N GLY A 40 8.09 2.00 7.22
CA GLY A 40 8.83 2.50 8.37
C GLY A 40 7.97 3.45 9.22
N ASP A 41 8.64 4.30 9.99
CA ASP A 41 7.98 5.27 10.85
C ASP A 41 7.20 6.33 10.03
N PRO A 42 5.87 6.47 10.21
CA PRO A 42 5.07 7.40 9.43
C PRO A 42 5.55 8.85 9.50
N SER A 43 6.07 9.32 10.64
CA SER A 43 6.55 10.70 10.78
C SER A 43 7.81 10.95 9.95
N ALA A 44 8.74 9.98 9.93
CA ALA A 44 9.91 10.04 9.08
C ALA A 44 9.54 9.99 7.59
N LEU A 45 8.61 9.09 7.20
CA LEU A 45 8.12 9.01 5.82
C LEU A 45 7.47 10.32 5.37
N HIS A 46 6.66 10.94 6.23
CA HIS A 46 6.05 12.24 5.96
C HIS A 46 7.09 13.35 5.81
N ALA A 47 8.14 13.36 6.64
CA ALA A 47 9.23 14.30 6.50
C ALA A 47 9.99 14.14 5.17
N LEU A 48 10.20 12.91 4.70
CA LEU A 48 10.80 12.66 3.37
C LEU A 48 9.91 13.20 2.24
N ILE A 49 8.60 13.02 2.33
CA ILE A 49 7.65 13.59 1.35
C ILE A 49 7.70 15.11 1.39
N ASP A 50 7.67 15.69 2.59
CA ASP A 50 7.61 17.13 2.76
C ASP A 50 8.85 17.86 2.26
N SER A 51 10.00 17.19 2.28
CA SER A 51 11.26 17.71 1.74
C SER A 51 11.14 18.14 0.27
N GLY A 52 10.22 17.53 -0.50
CA GLY A 52 10.05 17.81 -1.93
C GLY A 52 11.17 17.26 -2.81
N GLU A 53 12.04 16.41 -2.26
CA GLU A 53 13.24 15.92 -2.95
C GLU A 53 12.98 14.69 -3.83
N PHE A 54 11.91 13.94 -3.56
CA PHE A 54 11.63 12.65 -4.20
C PHE A 54 10.55 12.76 -5.28
N HIS A 55 10.61 11.86 -6.27
CA HIS A 55 9.68 11.82 -7.40
C HIS A 55 8.60 10.74 -7.25
N LEU A 56 8.87 9.70 -6.45
CA LEU A 56 8.01 8.53 -6.30
C LEU A 56 8.03 8.04 -4.84
N VAL A 57 6.88 7.57 -4.35
CA VAL A 57 6.82 6.73 -3.15
C VAL A 57 6.11 5.42 -3.46
N GLN A 58 6.65 4.30 -2.97
CA GLN A 58 5.88 3.06 -2.92
C GLN A 58 5.00 3.07 -1.66
N ALA A 59 3.68 3.07 -1.83
CA ALA A 59 2.74 3.14 -0.71
C ALA A 59 2.22 1.75 -0.32
N TYR A 60 2.29 1.39 0.97
CA TYR A 60 1.60 0.22 1.49
C TYR A 60 0.10 0.56 1.59
N TYR A 61 -0.71 0.04 0.67
CA TYR A 61 -2.13 0.34 0.60
C TYR A 61 -2.91 -0.84 0.04
N ASN A 62 -3.87 -1.35 0.80
CA ASN A 62 -4.75 -2.44 0.37
C ASN A 62 -6.07 -2.43 1.17
N LEU A 63 -6.96 -3.37 0.88
CA LEU A 63 -8.27 -3.49 1.55
C LEU A 63 -8.17 -3.72 3.07
N LEU A 64 -7.05 -4.26 3.57
CA LEU A 64 -6.86 -4.68 4.96
C LEU A 64 -6.18 -3.59 5.80
N ASN A 65 -5.33 -2.78 5.19
CA ASN A 65 -4.80 -1.54 5.76
C ASN A 65 -5.00 -0.38 4.76
N PRO A 66 -6.08 0.41 4.93
CA PRO A 66 -6.41 1.49 4.02
C PRO A 66 -5.76 2.82 4.42
N SER A 67 -5.01 2.87 5.53
CA SER A 67 -4.60 4.11 6.20
C SER A 67 -3.71 5.04 5.36
N ALA A 68 -3.02 4.51 4.35
CA ALA A 68 -2.23 5.32 3.42
C ALA A 68 -3.10 6.17 2.50
N GLY A 69 -4.36 5.82 2.25
CA GLY A 69 -5.27 6.54 1.36
C GLY A 69 -6.66 6.85 1.94
N GLN A 70 -6.95 6.41 3.18
CA GLN A 70 -8.21 6.63 3.88
C GLN A 70 -7.93 6.94 5.36
N PRO A 71 -8.80 7.69 6.05
CA PRO A 71 -8.74 7.77 7.51
C PRO A 71 -9.04 6.39 8.11
N VAL A 72 -8.37 6.09 9.23
CA VAL A 72 -8.67 4.94 10.09
C VAL A 72 -8.93 5.42 11.52
N PRO A 73 -9.73 4.70 12.31
CA PRO A 73 -10.00 5.05 13.69
C PRO A 73 -8.74 5.02 14.57
N ARG A 74 -8.74 5.81 15.65
CA ARG A 74 -7.66 5.77 16.64
C ARG A 74 -7.57 4.36 17.26
N GLY A 75 -6.36 3.81 17.29
CA GLY A 75 -6.11 2.47 17.82
C GLY A 75 -6.32 1.34 16.82
N PHE A 76 -6.51 1.66 15.53
CA PHE A 76 -6.52 0.67 14.45
C PHE A 76 -5.29 -0.23 14.58
N SER A 77 -5.47 -1.54 14.52
CA SER A 77 -4.40 -2.47 14.90
C SER A 77 -3.29 -2.64 13.87
N ALA A 78 -3.45 -2.14 12.65
CA ALA A 78 -2.35 -2.01 11.70
C ALA A 78 -1.74 -0.61 11.76
N LEU A 79 -0.48 -0.48 11.31
CA LEU A 79 0.21 0.82 11.26
C LEU A 79 -0.62 1.83 10.45
N ASP A 80 -0.90 2.98 11.07
CA ASP A 80 -1.55 4.12 10.43
C ASP A 80 -0.51 4.94 9.65
N TYR A 81 -0.58 4.88 8.32
CA TYR A 81 0.27 5.66 7.42
C TYR A 81 -0.17 7.12 7.26
N GLY A 82 -1.27 7.54 7.90
CA GLY A 82 -1.67 8.92 8.02
C GLY A 82 -1.97 9.60 6.69
N ARG A 83 -2.65 8.91 5.77
CA ARG A 83 -2.97 9.37 4.42
C ARG A 83 -1.74 9.82 3.61
N LEU A 84 -0.66 9.04 3.72
CA LEU A 84 0.60 9.26 3.01
C LEU A 84 0.41 9.51 1.51
N ILE A 85 -0.55 8.83 0.85
CA ILE A 85 -0.84 8.98 -0.58
C ILE A 85 -1.27 10.42 -0.90
N ASP A 86 -2.19 10.98 -0.12
CA ASP A 86 -2.68 12.35 -0.30
C ASP A 86 -1.54 13.36 -0.13
N ARG A 87 -0.68 13.13 0.87
CA ARG A 87 0.48 13.98 1.16
C ARG A 87 1.51 13.94 0.03
N ALA A 88 1.80 12.75 -0.50
CA ALA A 88 2.74 12.58 -1.62
C ALA A 88 2.21 13.22 -2.91
N ALA A 89 0.92 13.03 -3.20
CA ALA A 89 0.27 13.63 -4.36
C ALA A 89 0.28 15.16 -4.30
N ALA A 90 0.07 15.74 -3.11
CA ALA A 90 0.18 17.19 -2.89
C ALA A 90 1.58 17.75 -3.15
N LYS A 91 2.62 16.89 -3.17
CA LYS A 91 4.00 17.24 -3.52
C LYS A 91 4.34 16.92 -4.98
N GLY A 92 3.36 16.49 -5.78
CA GLY A 92 3.57 16.11 -7.18
C GLY A 92 4.32 14.79 -7.37
N MET A 93 4.41 13.97 -6.31
CA MET A 93 5.06 12.65 -6.41
C MET A 93 4.15 11.66 -7.11
N GLY A 94 4.75 10.74 -7.88
CA GLY A 94 4.08 9.52 -8.29
C GLY A 94 3.87 8.56 -7.12
N ILE A 95 2.78 7.81 -7.16
CA ILE A 95 2.45 6.82 -6.13
C ILE A 95 2.35 5.44 -6.78
N ALA A 96 3.21 4.52 -6.32
CA ALA A 96 3.18 3.11 -6.69
C ALA A 96 2.66 2.28 -5.52
N VAL A 97 1.43 1.77 -5.60
CA VAL A 97 0.88 0.94 -4.52
C VAL A 97 1.56 -0.42 -4.51
N ILE A 98 2.07 -0.82 -3.35
CA ILE A 98 2.61 -2.16 -3.09
C ILE A 98 1.72 -2.91 -2.12
N ARG A 99 1.90 -4.23 -2.05
CA ARG A 99 1.15 -5.12 -1.14
C ARG A 99 -0.36 -5.05 -1.34
N VAL A 100 -0.80 -4.73 -2.55
CA VAL A 100 -2.23 -4.65 -2.90
C VAL A 100 -2.96 -5.97 -2.63
N LEU A 101 -2.27 -7.11 -2.77
CA LEU A 101 -2.82 -8.44 -2.49
C LEU A 101 -2.52 -8.99 -1.08
N ALA A 102 -1.93 -8.19 -0.18
CA ALA A 102 -1.61 -8.57 1.20
C ALA A 102 -0.89 -9.94 1.32
N ALA A 103 0.27 -10.08 0.66
CA ALA A 103 1.03 -11.35 0.59
C ALA A 103 0.29 -12.54 -0.06
N GLY A 104 -0.84 -12.32 -0.73
CA GLY A 104 -1.69 -13.38 -1.29
C GLY A 104 -2.96 -13.63 -0.49
N ALA A 105 -3.14 -13.03 0.69
CA ALA A 105 -4.36 -13.16 1.48
C ALA A 105 -5.61 -12.67 0.72
N LEU A 106 -5.46 -11.69 -0.17
CA LEU A 106 -6.53 -11.15 -1.01
C LEU A 106 -6.65 -11.86 -2.37
N THR A 107 -6.33 -13.15 -2.45
CA THR A 107 -6.47 -13.97 -3.67
C THR A 107 -7.49 -15.08 -3.46
N SER A 108 -7.84 -15.80 -4.54
CA SER A 108 -8.73 -16.97 -4.48
C SER A 108 -8.10 -18.18 -3.79
N ASP A 109 -6.77 -18.29 -3.84
CA ASP A 109 -6.00 -19.34 -3.19
C ASP A 109 -4.82 -18.73 -2.39
N PRO A 110 -5.06 -18.36 -1.12
CA PRO A 110 -4.01 -17.82 -0.27
C PRO A 110 -2.88 -18.82 0.05
N THR A 111 -3.04 -20.11 -0.26
CA THR A 111 -1.98 -21.12 -0.05
C THR A 111 -0.99 -21.19 -1.21
N ALA A 112 -1.41 -20.77 -2.41
CA ALA A 112 -0.55 -20.63 -3.58
C ALA A 112 0.29 -19.35 -3.55
N GLY A 113 -0.06 -18.38 -2.69
CA GLY A 113 0.74 -17.19 -2.43
C GLY A 113 2.08 -17.58 -1.81
N GLY A 114 3.17 -17.27 -2.51
CA GLY A 114 4.53 -17.55 -2.03
C GLY A 114 4.68 -17.15 -0.57
N GLY A 115 4.92 -18.16 0.28
CA GLY A 115 4.82 -18.08 1.72
C GLY A 115 5.45 -16.81 2.27
N SER A 116 4.66 -16.07 3.05
CA SER A 116 5.14 -14.90 3.78
C SER A 116 6.38 -15.26 4.59
N SER A 117 7.39 -14.39 4.53
CA SER A 117 8.41 -14.33 5.59
C SER A 117 7.70 -14.36 6.95
N PRO A 118 8.23 -15.05 7.97
CA PRO A 118 7.62 -15.05 9.30
C PRO A 118 7.52 -13.64 9.92
N GLU A 119 8.33 -12.67 9.44
CA GLU A 119 8.19 -11.28 9.83
C GLU A 119 7.20 -10.51 8.93
N PRO A 120 6.21 -9.81 9.50
CA PRO A 120 5.33 -8.94 8.74
C PRO A 120 6.10 -7.76 8.14
N LEU A 121 5.72 -7.34 6.93
CA LEU A 121 6.35 -6.19 6.26
C LEU A 121 6.00 -4.85 6.93
N SER A 122 4.84 -4.78 7.56
CA SER A 122 4.35 -3.62 8.30
C SER A 122 3.66 -4.06 9.59
N PRO A 123 3.75 -3.31 10.70
CA PRO A 123 3.05 -3.65 11.93
C PRO A 123 1.55 -3.90 11.71
N GLY A 124 1.05 -5.01 12.24
CA GLY A 124 -0.35 -5.45 12.11
C GLY A 124 -0.73 -6.00 10.73
N SER A 125 0.26 -6.41 9.92
CA SER A 125 0.07 -7.22 8.70
C SER A 125 0.59 -8.65 8.86
N ASP A 126 0.34 -9.25 10.03
CA ASP A 126 0.60 -10.67 10.26
C ASP A 126 -0.26 -11.51 9.32
N TYR A 127 0.32 -12.53 8.69
CA TYR A 127 -0.38 -13.24 7.61
C TYR A 127 -1.69 -13.91 8.06
N SER A 128 -1.70 -14.50 9.25
CA SER A 128 -2.93 -15.08 9.83
C SER A 128 -4.03 -14.03 10.03
N LEU A 129 -3.66 -12.85 10.52
CA LEU A 129 -4.60 -11.74 10.69
C LEU A 129 -5.09 -11.20 9.33
N ASP A 130 -4.20 -11.13 8.34
CA ASP A 130 -4.57 -10.74 6.97
C ASP A 130 -5.58 -11.74 6.38
N LEU A 131 -5.42 -13.05 6.60
CA LEU A 131 -6.40 -14.07 6.19
C LEU A 131 -7.75 -13.88 6.88
N GLU A 132 -7.78 -13.65 8.20
CA GLU A 132 -9.02 -13.39 8.95
C GLU A 132 -9.77 -12.15 8.44
N ARG A 133 -9.04 -11.09 8.10
CA ARG A 133 -9.62 -9.87 7.54
C ARG A 133 -10.05 -10.06 6.07
N ALA A 134 -9.31 -10.84 5.29
CA ALA A 134 -9.63 -11.16 3.91
C ALA A 134 -10.98 -11.89 3.78
N GLU A 135 -11.29 -12.81 4.70
CA GLU A 135 -12.62 -13.46 4.76
C GLU A 135 -13.75 -12.43 4.87
N LYS A 136 -13.56 -11.38 5.67
CA LYS A 136 -14.57 -10.34 5.91
C LYS A 136 -14.80 -9.43 4.71
N VAL A 137 -13.89 -9.40 3.74
CA VAL A 137 -14.03 -8.59 2.51
C VAL A 137 -14.43 -9.39 1.29
N LYS A 138 -14.66 -10.72 1.42
CA LYS A 138 -15.17 -11.56 0.32
C LYS A 138 -16.53 -11.12 -0.24
N PHE A 139 -17.31 -10.35 0.53
CA PHE A 139 -18.57 -9.78 0.03
C PHE A 139 -18.39 -8.84 -1.17
N LEU A 140 -17.16 -8.37 -1.44
CA LEU A 140 -16.85 -7.56 -2.61
C LEU A 140 -16.97 -8.34 -3.92
N ILE A 141 -16.95 -9.67 -3.85
CA ILE A 141 -17.14 -10.54 -5.02
C ILE A 141 -18.62 -10.53 -5.38
N GLY A 142 -18.93 -10.10 -6.60
CA GLY A 142 -20.30 -9.96 -7.09
C GLY A 142 -20.39 -8.95 -8.23
N GLY A 143 -21.45 -9.04 -9.03
CA GLY A 143 -21.62 -8.20 -10.23
C GLY A 143 -20.42 -8.33 -11.18
N ASP A 144 -19.76 -7.22 -11.45
CA ASP A 144 -18.60 -7.14 -12.35
C ASP A 144 -17.27 -7.52 -11.69
N ILE A 145 -17.22 -7.66 -10.36
CA ILE A 145 -16.03 -8.10 -9.63
C ILE A 145 -16.08 -9.62 -9.49
N LYS A 146 -15.19 -10.30 -10.23
CA LYS A 146 -15.19 -11.77 -10.33
C LYS A 146 -14.32 -12.47 -9.28
N SER A 147 -13.42 -11.75 -8.64
CA SER A 147 -12.44 -12.30 -7.70
C SER A 147 -12.04 -11.28 -6.63
N LEU A 148 -11.47 -11.79 -5.53
CA LEU A 148 -10.91 -10.93 -4.48
C LEU A 148 -9.66 -10.19 -4.97
N THR A 149 -8.86 -10.83 -5.81
CA THR A 149 -7.71 -10.22 -6.51
C THR A 149 -8.16 -8.99 -7.29
N GLY A 150 -9.21 -9.14 -8.10
CA GLY A 150 -9.76 -8.03 -8.89
C GLY A 150 -10.34 -6.93 -8.01
N ALA A 151 -11.02 -7.29 -6.92
CA ALA A 151 -11.51 -6.31 -5.95
C ALA A 151 -10.38 -5.47 -5.34
N ALA A 152 -9.28 -6.12 -4.93
CA ALA A 152 -8.14 -5.47 -4.31
C ALA A 152 -7.40 -4.53 -5.28
N ILE A 153 -7.17 -4.98 -6.52
CA ILE A 153 -6.51 -4.16 -7.55
C ILE A 153 -7.39 -2.96 -7.90
N ARG A 154 -8.69 -3.16 -8.14
CA ARG A 154 -9.64 -2.08 -8.46
C ARG A 154 -9.80 -1.09 -7.31
N PHE A 155 -9.74 -1.54 -6.06
CA PHE A 155 -9.73 -0.67 -4.89
C PHE A 155 -8.50 0.24 -4.85
N ALA A 156 -7.31 -0.27 -5.15
CA ALA A 156 -6.12 0.57 -5.20
C ALA A 156 -6.17 1.55 -6.39
N LEU A 157 -6.58 1.10 -7.57
CA LEU A 157 -6.68 1.92 -8.79
C LEU A 157 -7.77 3.00 -8.73
N MET A 158 -8.83 2.81 -7.94
CA MET A 158 -9.89 3.82 -7.84
C MET A 158 -9.51 5.06 -7.02
N LYS A 159 -8.38 5.03 -6.30
CA LYS A 159 -7.84 6.20 -5.60
C LYS A 159 -7.17 7.12 -6.64
N PRO A 160 -7.70 8.32 -6.95
CA PRO A 160 -7.25 9.12 -8.10
C PRO A 160 -5.76 9.51 -8.08
N GLU A 161 -5.17 9.61 -6.89
CA GLU A 161 -3.78 9.97 -6.67
C GLU A 161 -2.81 8.80 -6.96
N VAL A 162 -3.31 7.56 -7.02
CA VAL A 162 -2.48 6.40 -7.32
C VAL A 162 -2.08 6.41 -8.79
N SER A 163 -0.77 6.43 -9.06
CA SER A 163 -0.23 6.43 -10.42
C SER A 163 -0.13 5.01 -11.00
N THR A 164 0.17 4.02 -10.16
CA THR A 164 0.26 2.61 -10.56
C THR A 164 0.08 1.67 -9.38
N VAL A 165 -0.29 0.42 -9.67
CA VAL A 165 -0.41 -0.66 -8.69
C VAL A 165 0.57 -1.77 -9.07
N LEU A 166 1.45 -2.12 -8.14
CA LEU A 166 2.46 -3.16 -8.32
C LEU A 166 1.92 -4.50 -7.85
N VAL A 167 1.72 -5.41 -8.80
CA VAL A 167 1.22 -6.77 -8.59
C VAL A 167 2.31 -7.78 -8.98
N GLY A 168 2.54 -8.77 -8.13
CA GLY A 168 3.42 -9.90 -8.44
C GLY A 168 2.66 -11.01 -9.14
N PHE A 169 3.29 -11.67 -10.12
CA PHE A 169 2.68 -12.72 -10.93
C PHE A 169 3.54 -13.99 -10.90
N SER A 170 2.89 -15.15 -10.93
CA SER A 170 3.56 -16.47 -11.01
C SER A 170 3.22 -17.22 -12.31
N ASN A 171 2.23 -16.74 -13.06
CA ASN A 171 1.85 -17.24 -14.37
C ASN A 171 1.16 -16.11 -15.17
N THR A 172 0.93 -16.33 -16.45
CA THR A 172 0.36 -15.33 -17.37
C THR A 172 -1.10 -15.02 -17.11
N ALA A 173 -1.90 -15.97 -16.63
CA ALA A 173 -3.32 -15.71 -16.31
C ALA A 173 -3.48 -14.65 -15.21
N HIS A 174 -2.54 -14.55 -14.27
CA HIS A 174 -2.55 -13.47 -13.28
C HIS A 174 -2.31 -12.08 -13.93
N ILE A 175 -1.54 -12.02 -15.01
CA ILE A 175 -1.32 -10.78 -15.77
C ILE A 175 -2.63 -10.36 -16.43
N ASP A 176 -3.32 -11.29 -17.08
CA ASP A 176 -4.60 -11.04 -17.75
C ASP A 176 -5.65 -10.51 -16.76
N GLU A 177 -5.75 -11.13 -15.59
CA GLU A 177 -6.66 -10.67 -14.52
C GLU A 177 -6.33 -9.25 -14.03
N ALA A 178 -5.05 -8.95 -13.81
CA ALA A 178 -4.63 -7.62 -13.36
C ALA A 178 -4.83 -6.55 -14.44
N VAL A 179 -4.53 -6.86 -15.70
CA VAL A 179 -4.76 -5.96 -16.84
C VAL A 179 -6.25 -5.67 -17.00
N ALA A 180 -7.11 -6.67 -16.86
CA ALA A 180 -8.56 -6.51 -16.94
C ALA A 180 -9.14 -5.59 -15.84
N CYS A 181 -8.41 -5.35 -14.75
CA CYS A 181 -8.81 -4.40 -13.71
C CYS A 181 -8.55 -2.94 -14.12
N SER A 182 -7.57 -2.69 -15.00
CA SER A 182 -7.23 -1.35 -15.45
C SER A 182 -8.35 -0.77 -16.32
N GLY A 183 -8.92 0.36 -15.90
CA GLY A 183 -10.03 1.00 -16.61
C GLY A 183 -11.42 0.38 -16.35
N ALA A 184 -11.53 -0.72 -15.60
CA ALA A 184 -12.81 -1.41 -15.33
C ALA A 184 -13.71 -0.70 -14.28
N GLY A 185 -13.34 0.50 -13.83
CA GLY A 185 -14.02 1.23 -12.77
C GLY A 185 -13.72 0.72 -11.35
N GLY A 186 -13.98 1.55 -10.35
CA GLY A 186 -13.74 1.22 -8.94
C GLY A 186 -14.78 0.30 -8.31
N LEU A 187 -14.71 0.17 -6.99
CA LEU A 187 -15.76 -0.46 -6.18
C LEU A 187 -17.03 0.42 -6.15
N SER A 188 -18.21 -0.19 -6.01
CA SER A 188 -19.46 0.56 -5.88
C SER A 188 -19.50 1.35 -4.57
N GLN A 189 -20.35 2.40 -4.52
CA GLN A 189 -20.52 3.19 -3.30
C GLN A 189 -21.02 2.36 -2.12
N ASP A 190 -21.92 1.40 -2.37
CA ASP A 190 -22.42 0.48 -1.34
C ASP A 190 -21.31 -0.44 -0.82
N ALA A 191 -20.46 -0.96 -1.71
CA ALA A 191 -19.30 -1.76 -1.33
C ALA A 191 -18.31 -0.94 -0.49
N MET A 192 -18.04 0.30 -0.88
CA MET A 192 -17.20 1.22 -0.13
C MET A 192 -17.80 1.58 1.24
N ALA A 193 -19.11 1.79 1.34
CA ALA A 193 -19.78 2.04 2.60
C ALA A 193 -19.67 0.85 3.57
N ARG A 194 -19.80 -0.37 3.05
CA ARG A 194 -19.60 -1.61 3.84
C ARG A 194 -18.13 -1.79 4.27
N LEU A 195 -17.18 -1.47 3.39
CA LEU A 195 -15.75 -1.49 3.73
C LEU A 195 -15.41 -0.49 4.84
N ARG A 196 -15.93 0.74 4.74
CA ARG A 196 -15.72 1.74 5.80
C ARG A 196 -16.20 1.26 7.16
N LYS A 197 -17.37 0.63 7.23
CA LYS A 197 -17.87 0.02 8.49
C LYS A 197 -16.93 -1.04 9.06
N LEU A 198 -16.27 -1.83 8.19
CA LEU A 198 -15.24 -2.78 8.64
C LEU A 198 -13.97 -2.07 9.11
N TRP A 199 -13.54 -1.00 8.48
CA TRP A 199 -12.38 -0.25 8.93
C TRP A 199 -12.65 0.49 10.25
N ASP A 200 -13.83 1.08 10.39
CA ASP A 200 -14.26 1.83 11.58
C ASP A 200 -14.31 0.97 12.84
N ASN A 201 -14.60 -0.33 12.70
CA ASN A 201 -14.59 -1.27 13.82
C ASN A 201 -13.34 -2.16 13.88
N ASP A 202 -12.30 -1.83 13.10
CA ASP A 202 -11.08 -2.62 12.93
C ASP A 202 -11.36 -4.12 12.72
N PHE A 203 -12.20 -4.39 11.73
CA PHE A 203 -12.67 -5.72 11.36
C PHE A 203 -13.31 -6.46 12.54
N GLY A 204 -13.98 -5.75 13.45
CA GLY A 204 -14.64 -6.29 14.63
C GLY A 204 -13.76 -6.41 15.88
N LYS A 205 -12.59 -5.78 15.91
CA LYS A 205 -11.78 -5.67 17.14
C LYS A 205 -12.29 -4.60 18.08
N PHE A 206 -12.95 -3.56 17.57
CA PHE A 206 -13.66 -2.62 18.42
C PHE A 206 -15.06 -3.15 18.68
N ASN A 207 -15.43 -3.26 19.96
CA ASN A 207 -16.82 -3.46 20.32
C ASN A 207 -17.62 -2.20 19.94
N PRO A 208 -18.84 -2.36 19.40
CA PRO A 208 -19.72 -1.24 19.10
C PRO A 208 -20.10 -0.42 20.33
#